data_AF-A0A2W4MNL3-F1
#
_entry.id   AF-A0A2W4MNL3-F1
#
_cell.length_a   1.000
_cell.length_b   1.000
_cell.length_c   1.000
_cell.angle_alpha   90.00
_cell.angle_beta   90.00
_cell.angle_gamma   90.00
#
_symmetry.space_group_name_H-M   'P 1'
#
loop_
_entity.id
_entity.type
_entity.pdbx_description
1 polymer ?
#
loop_
_entity_poly.entity_id
_entity_poly.type
_entity_poly.pdbx_seq_one_letter_code
_entity_poly.pdbx_strand_id
1 'polypeptide(L)'
;MLGLLTGFIGELRQTGVPVSMVEAIDAMKAVEAIDISDRIALRETLRATLVKNARHERAFDTAFDVYFSLVPSVPDGEGPGTGPGEP
;
A
#
# COMPACT_ATOMS: atom_id res chain seq x y z
N MET A 1 3.22 -2.28 -8.76
CA MET A 1 2.59 -1.18 -7.99
C MET A 1 1.15 -0.91 -8.41
N LEU A 2 0.89 -0.48 -9.65
CA LEU A 2 -0.46 -0.14 -10.13
C LEU A 2 -1.55 -1.19 -9.83
N GLY A 3 -1.27 -2.48 -10.05
CA GLY A 3 -2.23 -3.56 -9.75
C GLY A 3 -2.55 -3.75 -8.26
N LEU A 4 -1.59 -3.44 -7.38
CA LEU A 4 -1.77 -3.49 -5.92
C LEU A 4 -2.72 -2.38 -5.46
N LEU A 5 -2.51 -1.17 -6.00
CA LEU A 5 -3.32 -0.02 -5.65
C LEU A 5 -4.74 -0.13 -6.21
N THR A 6 -4.90 -0.56 -7.47
CA THR A 6 -6.24 -0.77 -8.05
C THR A 6 -6.98 -1.91 -7.37
N GLY A 7 -6.28 -2.98 -6.97
CA GLY A 7 -6.84 -4.05 -6.16
C GLY A 7 -7.32 -3.57 -4.78
N PHE A 8 -6.50 -2.78 -4.09
CA PHE A 8 -6.88 -2.21 -2.80
C PHE A 8 -8.07 -1.24 -2.91
N ILE A 9 -8.12 -0.41 -3.96
CA ILE A 9 -9.28 0.46 -4.25
C ILE A 9 -10.54 -0.38 -4.49
N GLY A 10 -10.42 -1.53 -5.16
CA GLY A 10 -11.49 -2.50 -5.30
C GLY A 10 -12.00 -3.01 -3.95
N GLU A 11 -11.08 -3.39 -3.05
CA GLU A 11 -11.39 -3.85 -1.70
C GLU A 11 -12.12 -2.78 -0.87
N LEU A 12 -11.66 -1.53 -0.92
CA LEU A 12 -12.32 -0.40 -0.27
C LEU A 12 -13.76 -0.24 -0.75
N ARG A 13 -13.99 -0.32 -2.07
CA ARG A 13 -15.35 -0.23 -2.62
C ARG A 13 -16.24 -1.39 -2.18
N GLN A 14 -15.70 -2.61 -2.15
CA GLN A 14 -16.45 -3.80 -1.69
C GLN A 14 -16.81 -3.73 -0.20
N THR A 15 -15.95 -3.12 0.62
CA THR A 15 -16.15 -2.94 2.07
C THR A 15 -16.99 -1.70 2.41
N GLY A 16 -17.51 -0.98 1.41
CA GLY A 16 -18.40 0.16 1.60
C GLY A 16 -17.71 1.51 1.77
N VAL A 17 -16.40 1.59 1.49
CA VAL A 17 -15.63 2.84 1.42
C VAL A 17 -15.67 3.37 -0.03
N PRO A 18 -16.43 4.44 -0.31
CA PRO A 18 -16.58 4.94 -1.68
C PRO A 18 -15.35 5.71 -2.15
N VAL A 19 -14.64 5.14 -3.13
CA VAL A 19 -13.49 5.78 -3.81
C VAL A 19 -13.87 6.20 -5.24
N SER A 20 -13.66 7.46 -5.58
CA SER A 20 -13.86 8.07 -6.90
C SER A 20 -12.62 7.95 -7.78
N MET A 21 -12.75 8.31 -9.06
CA MET A 21 -11.61 8.32 -9.99
C MET A 21 -10.56 9.38 -9.61
N VAL A 22 -10.98 10.55 -9.12
CA VAL A 22 -10.07 11.63 -8.73
C VAL A 22 -9.23 11.19 -7.53
N GLU A 23 -9.86 10.64 -6.49
CA GLU A 23 -9.18 10.09 -5.32
C GLU A 23 -8.16 8.99 -5.72
N ALA A 24 -8.51 8.13 -6.68
CA ALA A 24 -7.59 7.11 -7.20
C ALA A 24 -6.37 7.72 -7.92
N ILE A 25 -6.57 8.77 -8.72
CA ILE A 25 -5.47 9.49 -9.40
C ILE A 25 -4.56 10.19 -8.38
N ASP A 26 -5.15 10.84 -7.37
CA ASP A 26 -4.40 11.52 -6.33
C ASP A 26 -3.58 10.52 -5.51
N ALA A 27 -4.14 9.36 -5.17
CA ALA A 27 -3.42 8.28 -4.52
C ALA A 27 -2.24 7.78 -5.36
N MET A 28 -2.45 7.54 -6.67
CA MET A 28 -1.38 7.12 -7.58
C MET A 28 -0.21 8.11 -7.60
N LYS A 29 -0.49 9.40 -7.59
CA LYS A 29 0.55 10.44 -7.57
C LYS A 29 1.22 10.56 -6.21
N ALA A 30 0.44 10.50 -5.12
CA ALA A 30 0.96 10.72 -3.78
C ALA A 30 1.90 9.58 -3.34
N VAL A 31 1.64 8.35 -3.76
CA VAL A 31 2.54 7.22 -3.44
C VAL A 31 3.91 7.33 -4.12
N GLU A 32 4.06 8.15 -5.16
CA GLU A 32 5.37 8.44 -5.78
C GLU A 32 6.27 9.32 -4.89
N ALA A 33 5.70 9.99 -3.89
CA ALA A 33 6.41 10.92 -3.00
C ALA A 33 6.92 10.28 -1.69
N ILE A 34 6.68 8.98 -1.49
CA ILE A 34 7.03 8.26 -0.26
C ILE A 34 7.85 7.00 -0.57
N ASP A 35 8.55 6.49 0.45
CA ASP A 35 9.04 5.12 0.40
C ASP A 35 7.87 4.16 0.62
N ILE A 36 7.56 3.36 -0.40
CA ILE A 36 6.50 2.36 -0.39
C ILE A 36 6.76 1.19 0.57
N SER A 37 8.01 1.02 0.98
CA SER A 37 8.44 0.00 1.94
C SER A 37 8.10 0.44 3.37
N ASP A 38 8.00 1.75 3.60
CA ASP A 38 7.46 2.31 4.84
C ASP A 38 5.94 2.12 4.86
N ARG A 39 5.51 1.09 5.59
CA ARG A 39 4.11 0.71 5.75
C ARG A 39 3.28 1.81 6.40
N ILE A 40 3.87 2.61 7.29
CA ILE A 40 3.17 3.71 7.96
C ILE A 40 2.98 4.84 6.94
N ALA A 41 4.03 5.24 6.23
CA ALA A 41 3.95 6.27 5.20
C ALA A 41 2.94 5.91 4.10
N LEU A 42 2.92 4.64 3.67
CA LEU A 42 1.97 4.14 2.69
C LEU A 42 0.53 4.22 3.20
N ARG A 43 0.27 3.78 4.44
CA ARG A 43 -1.06 3.84 5.04
C ARG A 43 -1.56 5.27 5.12
N GLU A 44 -0.77 6.17 5.70
CA GLU A 44 -1.18 7.57 5.91
C GLU A 44 -1.40 8.29 4.57
N THR A 45 -0.54 8.04 3.58
CA THR A 45 -0.68 8.61 2.22
C THR A 45 -1.96 8.15 1.53
N LEU A 46 -2.25 6.85 1.58
CA LEU A 46 -3.45 6.30 0.99
C LEU A 46 -4.71 6.75 1.75
N ARG A 47 -4.64 6.86 3.07
CA ARG A 47 -5.75 7.37 3.89
C ARG A 47 -6.08 8.81 3.55
N ALA A 48 -5.05 9.66 3.44
CA ALA A 48 -5.20 11.08 3.11
C ALA A 48 -5.79 11.32 1.71
N THR A 49 -5.54 10.42 0.76
CA THR A 49 -5.98 10.57 -0.64
C THR A 49 -7.28 9.83 -0.96
N LEU A 50 -7.60 8.74 -0.26
CA LEU A 50 -8.75 7.88 -0.56
C LEU A 50 -9.94 8.07 0.39
N VAL A 51 -9.72 8.63 1.59
CA VAL A 51 -10.77 8.77 2.62
C VAL A 51 -11.27 10.22 2.71
N LYS A 52 -12.41 10.49 2.07
CA LYS A 52 -13.07 11.81 2.14
C LYS A 52 -13.97 12.06 3.37
N ASN A 53 -14.23 11.04 4.18
CA ASN A 53 -15.13 11.16 5.33
C ASN A 53 -14.61 10.35 6.52
N ALA A 54 -14.50 11.00 7.67
CA ALA A 54 -13.99 10.42 8.92
C ALA A 54 -14.69 9.10 9.31
N ARG A 55 -15.97 8.94 8.96
CA ARG A 55 -16.72 7.70 9.25
C ARG A 55 -16.14 6.46 8.57
N HIS A 56 -15.39 6.63 7.47
CA HIS A 56 -14.79 5.51 6.72
C HIS A 56 -13.37 5.17 7.19
N GLU A 57 -12.79 5.94 8.11
CA GLU A 57 -11.40 5.77 8.54
C GLU A 57 -11.14 4.39 9.14
N ARG A 58 -11.99 3.92 10.06
CA ARG A 58 -11.84 2.57 10.64
C ARG A 58 -11.96 1.45 9.61
N ALA A 59 -12.86 1.62 8.64
CA ALA A 59 -13.05 0.63 7.57
C ALA A 59 -11.83 0.60 6.66
N PHE A 60 -11.27 1.76 6.33
CA PHE A 60 -10.02 1.88 5.60
C PHE A 60 -8.86 1.20 6.35
N ASP A 61 -8.66 1.52 7.64
CA ASP A 61 -7.54 0.98 8.42
C ASP A 61 -7.61 -0.55 8.48
N THR A 62 -8.80 -1.10 8.71
CA THR A 62 -9.04 -2.55 8.71
C THR A 62 -8.74 -3.18 7.35
N ALA A 63 -9.25 -2.57 6.26
CA ALA A 63 -9.00 -3.07 4.92
C ALA A 63 -7.52 -3.01 4.55
N PHE A 64 -6.80 -1.97 4.96
CA PHE A 64 -5.37 -1.82 4.71
C PHE A 64 -4.57 -2.92 5.41
N ASP A 65 -4.84 -3.16 6.69
CA ASP A 65 -4.14 -4.18 7.47
C ASP A 65 -4.38 -5.58 6.89
N VAL A 66 -5.61 -5.89 6.50
CA VAL A 66 -5.95 -7.19 5.88
C VAL A 66 -5.33 -7.33 4.49
N TYR A 67 -5.54 -6.35 3.60
CA TYR A 67 -5.12 -6.45 2.20
C TYR A 67 -3.61 -6.60 2.06
N PHE A 68 -2.85 -5.83 2.85
CA PHE A 68 -1.40 -5.78 2.72
C PHE A 68 -0.64 -6.68 3.71
N SER A 69 -1.30 -7.32 4.69
CA SER A 69 -0.67 -8.41 5.47
C SER A 69 -0.52 -9.69 4.66
N LEU A 70 -1.34 -9.87 3.61
CA LEU A 70 -1.31 -11.02 2.71
C LEU A 70 -0.34 -10.84 1.53
N VAL A 71 0.21 -9.64 1.35
CA VAL A 71 1.20 -9.36 0.30
C VAL A 71 2.56 -9.84 0.81
N PRO A 72 3.19 -10.83 0.17
CA PRO A 72 4.55 -11.23 0.55
C PRO A 72 5.45 -10.00 0.47
N SER A 73 6.07 -9.62 1.59
CA SER A 73 7.24 -8.74 1.55
C SER A 73 8.24 -9.44 0.64
N VAL A 74 8.59 -8.82 -0.50
CA VAL A 74 9.68 -9.32 -1.32
C VAL A 74 10.90 -9.30 -0.41
N PRO A 75 11.49 -10.46 -0.06
CA PRO A 75 12.66 -10.45 0.78
C PRO A 75 13.74 -9.67 0.02
N ASP A 76 14.28 -8.63 0.65
CA ASP A 76 15.49 -7.97 0.20
C ASP A 76 16.52 -9.07 -0.06
N GLY A 77 17.03 -9.11 -1.29
CA GLY A 77 17.99 -10.12 -1.71
C GLY A 77 19.24 -10.05 -0.82
N GLU A 78 19.31 -10.96 0.15
CA GLU A 78 20.58 -11.38 0.75
C GLU A 78 21.45 -11.90 -0.40
N GLY A 79 22.40 -11.08 -0.83
CA GLY A 79 23.40 -11.48 -1.82
C GLY A 79 24.15 -12.71 -1.33
N PRO A 80 24.67 -13.58 -2.23
CA PRO A 80 25.46 -14.72 -1.80
C PRO A 80 26.80 -14.22 -1.26
N GLY A 81 26.84 -13.92 0.04
CA GLY A 81 28.05 -13.84 0.83
C GLY A 81 28.61 -15.24 1.00
N THR A 82 29.36 -15.72 0.02
CA THR A 82 30.27 -16.85 0.22
C THR A 82 31.51 -16.63 -0.63
N GLY A 83 32.49 -15.96 -0.04
CA GLY A 83 33.87 -16.21 -0.42
C GLY A 83 34.29 -17.58 0.13
N PRO A 84 35.11 -18.30 -0.63
CA PRO A 84 36.30 -18.89 -0.08
C PRO A 84 37.49 -18.15 -0.69
N GLY A 85 38.33 -17.58 0.16
CA GLY A 85 39.69 -17.30 -0.25
C GLY A 85 40.36 -18.63 -0.56
N GLU A 86 40.74 -18.83 -1.82
CA GLU A 86 41.65 -19.91 -2.19
C GLU A 86 43.04 -19.31 -2.46
N PRO A 87 44.12 -19.96 -1.96
CA PRO A 87 45.50 -19.48 -2.04
C PRO A 87 46.13 -19.61 -3.44
#